data_AF-A0A956J5R3-F1
#
_entry.id   AF-A0A956J5R3-F1
#
_cell.length_a   1.000
_cell.length_b   1.000
_cell.length_c   1.000
_cell.angle_alpha   90.00
_cell.angle_beta   90.00
_cell.angle_gamma   90.00
#
_symmetry.space_group_name_H-M   'P 1'
#
loop_
_entity.id
_entity.type
_entity.pdbx_description
1 polymer ?
#
loop_
_entity_poly.entity_id
_entity_poly.type
_entity_poly.pdbx_seq_one_letter_code
_entity_poly.pdbx_strand_id
1 'polypeptide(L)'
;AAIRTLMAGHHGLRSRKPDGDGLHDRSLRLLAVAVVRLEGLLVGVKAFPSVTPAQRKANMAWALESLKAQLAERPLDTGLQCDYAEAVAGQPELAHLAVPILEDLEDRDLIITSQAYAALARLRRNPPTERPGFLAAPAAELTRLRADIDDVRSHRMRDRPVERRLTSPSMYVHGEGFYEDWWPEVHGRRVPPGYE
;
A
#
# COMPACT_ATOMS: atom_id res chain seq x y z
N ALA A 1 -24.88 4.94 3.00
CA ALA A 1 -25.29 5.60 4.26
C ALA A 1 -24.11 6.29 4.93
N ALA A 2 -23.02 5.58 5.23
CA ALA A 2 -21.81 6.14 5.88
C ALA A 2 -21.25 7.41 5.22
N ILE A 3 -21.16 7.47 3.89
CA ILE A 3 -20.68 8.67 3.16
C ILE A 3 -21.57 9.89 3.41
N ARG A 4 -22.89 9.70 3.53
CA ARG A 4 -23.82 10.79 3.86
C ARG A 4 -23.60 11.28 5.29
N THR A 5 -23.37 10.37 6.23
CA THR A 5 -23.03 10.71 7.62
C THR A 5 -21.71 11.47 7.70
N LEU A 6 -20.68 11.02 6.98
CA LEU A 6 -19.38 11.68 6.89
C LEU A 6 -19.51 13.12 6.36
N MET A 7 -20.25 13.30 5.25
CA MET A 7 -20.52 14.60 4.65
C MET A 7 -21.36 15.53 5.53
N ALA A 8 -22.22 14.98 6.39
CA ALA A 8 -23.00 15.76 7.35
C ALA A 8 -22.15 16.23 8.53
N GLY A 9 -21.20 15.42 9.00
CA GLY A 9 -20.27 15.78 10.08
C GLY A 9 -19.13 16.69 9.65
N HIS A 10 -18.79 16.71 8.36
CA HIS A 10 -17.67 17.49 7.81
C HIS A 10 -18.12 18.29 6.58
N HIS A 11 -18.67 19.47 6.83
CA HIS A 11 -19.10 20.37 5.76
C HIS A 11 -17.91 20.84 4.90
N GLY A 12 -18.11 20.87 3.58
CA GLY A 12 -17.12 21.40 2.64
C GLY A 12 -15.92 20.49 2.35
N LEU A 13 -15.95 19.20 2.73
CA LEU A 13 -14.86 18.26 2.43
C LEU A 13 -14.42 18.26 0.96
N ARG A 14 -15.36 18.39 0.01
CA ARG A 14 -15.06 18.39 -1.42
C ARG A 14 -14.11 19.52 -1.85
N SER A 15 -14.19 20.69 -1.21
CA SER A 15 -13.38 21.87 -1.56
C SER A 15 -12.10 21.99 -0.73
N ARG A 16 -11.88 21.09 0.23
CA ARG A 16 -10.72 21.16 1.12
C ARG A 16 -9.51 20.44 0.55
N LYS A 17 -8.35 20.87 1.03
CA LYS A 17 -7.06 20.21 0.83
C LYS A 17 -6.63 19.55 2.15
N PRO A 18 -5.69 18.60 2.10
CA PRO A 18 -5.03 18.15 3.30
C PRO A 18 -4.41 19.33 4.05
N ASP A 19 -4.49 19.32 5.38
CA ASP A 19 -4.03 20.41 6.24
C ASP A 19 -3.29 19.92 7.49
N GLY A 20 -3.06 18.62 7.61
CA GLY A 20 -2.37 17.99 8.75
C GLY A 20 -3.28 17.72 9.95
N ASP A 21 -4.55 18.10 9.92
CA ASP A 21 -5.52 17.65 10.91
C ASP A 21 -5.85 16.18 10.66
N GLY A 22 -5.40 15.30 11.58
CA GLY A 22 -5.52 13.86 11.43
C GLY A 22 -6.96 13.35 11.25
N LEU A 23 -7.98 14.02 11.81
CA LEU A 23 -9.37 13.61 11.62
C LEU A 23 -9.87 14.05 10.23
N HIS A 24 -9.56 15.27 9.82
CA HIS A 24 -9.97 15.78 8.52
C HIS A 24 -9.30 15.05 7.37
N ASP A 25 -7.99 14.82 7.45
CA ASP A 25 -7.25 14.09 6.43
C ASP A 25 -7.77 12.65 6.30
N ARG A 26 -8.11 12.02 7.43
CA ARG A 26 -8.73 10.70 7.42
C ARG A 26 -10.11 10.71 6.76
N SER A 27 -10.95 11.71 7.06
CA SER A 27 -12.26 11.86 6.43
C SER A 27 -12.15 12.11 4.92
N LEU A 28 -11.20 12.95 4.50
CA LEU A 28 -10.91 13.21 3.10
C LEU A 28 -10.43 11.95 2.38
N ARG A 29 -9.51 11.19 2.99
CA ARG A 29 -9.03 9.89 2.47
C ARG A 29 -10.18 8.91 2.28
N LEU A 30 -11.00 8.70 3.31
CA LEU A 30 -12.14 7.77 3.26
C LEU A 30 -13.13 8.15 2.16
N LEU A 31 -13.40 9.45 1.99
CA LEU A 31 -14.27 9.93 0.93
C LEU A 31 -13.67 9.69 -0.46
N ALA A 32 -12.38 9.97 -0.65
CA ALA A 32 -11.68 9.74 -1.91
C ALA A 32 -11.65 8.24 -2.28
N VAL A 33 -11.30 7.36 -1.34
CA VAL A 33 -11.33 5.90 -1.55
C VAL A 33 -12.74 5.41 -1.88
N ALA A 34 -13.77 5.93 -1.21
CA ALA A 34 -15.15 5.56 -1.51
C ALA A 34 -15.57 6.00 -2.91
N VAL A 35 -15.14 7.19 -3.36
CA VAL A 35 -15.37 7.66 -4.73
C VAL A 35 -14.68 6.75 -5.74
N VAL A 36 -13.43 6.35 -5.50
CA VAL A 36 -12.67 5.43 -6.37
C VAL A 36 -13.39 4.09 -6.49
N ARG A 37 -13.74 3.46 -5.37
CA ARG A 37 -14.36 2.13 -5.33
C ARG A 37 -15.78 2.10 -5.88
N LEU A 38 -16.44 3.25 -5.93
CA LEU A 38 -17.76 3.42 -6.52
C LEU A 38 -17.69 4.02 -7.94
N GLU A 39 -16.50 4.15 -8.53
CA GLU A 39 -16.31 4.69 -9.88
C GLU A 39 -16.97 6.06 -10.08
N GLY A 40 -16.95 6.91 -9.05
CA GLY A 40 -17.57 8.23 -9.05
C GLY A 40 -19.09 8.25 -8.84
N LEU A 41 -19.73 7.08 -8.62
CA LEU A 41 -21.17 6.93 -8.44
C LEU A 41 -21.62 7.14 -6.97
N LEU A 42 -21.74 8.41 -6.56
CA LEU A 42 -22.24 8.77 -5.23
C LEU A 42 -23.71 9.22 -5.25
N VAL A 43 -24.63 8.26 -5.18
CA VAL A 43 -26.07 8.53 -5.22
C VAL A 43 -26.57 9.28 -3.98
N GLY A 44 -27.28 10.38 -4.21
CA GLY A 44 -27.93 11.17 -3.14
C GLY A 44 -26.95 12.02 -2.32
N VAL A 45 -25.74 12.27 -2.82
CA VAL A 45 -24.78 13.19 -2.20
C VAL A 45 -24.74 14.46 -3.04
N LYS A 46 -25.39 15.54 -2.58
CA LYS A 46 -25.52 16.80 -3.34
C LYS A 46 -24.16 17.36 -3.79
N ALA A 47 -23.16 17.25 -2.93
CA ALA A 47 -21.80 17.70 -3.23
C ALA A 47 -21.11 16.88 -4.32
N PHE A 48 -21.61 15.68 -4.68
CA PHE A 48 -21.03 14.77 -5.67
C PHE A 48 -22.11 14.29 -6.65
N PRO A 49 -22.56 15.14 -7.58
CA PRO A 49 -23.47 14.69 -8.62
C PRO A 49 -22.80 13.57 -9.42
N SER A 50 -23.57 12.56 -9.84
CA SER A 50 -23.03 11.36 -10.49
C SER A 50 -23.96 10.76 -11.57
N VAL A 51 -24.97 11.54 -11.98
CA VAL A 51 -25.99 11.10 -12.95
C VAL A 51 -25.36 10.90 -14.32
N THR A 52 -24.50 11.84 -14.74
CA THR A 52 -23.86 11.78 -16.06
C THR A 52 -22.45 11.16 -15.99
N PRO A 53 -21.97 10.56 -17.09
CA PRO A 53 -20.58 10.08 -17.17
C PRO A 53 -19.55 11.18 -16.88
N ALA A 54 -19.79 12.40 -17.36
CA ALA A 54 -18.91 13.55 -17.12
C ALA A 54 -18.81 13.89 -15.62
N GLN A 55 -19.93 13.82 -14.90
CA GLN A 55 -19.97 14.04 -13.45
C GLN A 55 -19.18 12.96 -12.70
N ARG A 56 -19.35 11.68 -13.08
CA ARG A 56 -18.56 10.57 -12.49
C ARG A 56 -17.07 10.75 -12.76
N LYS A 57 -16.69 11.10 -13.98
CA LYS A 57 -15.30 11.39 -14.35
C LYS A 57 -14.72 12.54 -13.51
N ALA A 58 -15.47 13.61 -13.30
CA ALA A 58 -15.06 14.73 -12.45
C ALA A 58 -14.87 14.32 -10.98
N ASN A 59 -15.72 13.42 -10.47
CA ASN A 59 -15.55 12.88 -9.11
C ASN A 59 -14.30 11.99 -9.02
N MET A 60 -14.05 11.15 -10.02
CA MET A 60 -12.83 10.33 -10.08
C MET A 60 -11.56 11.18 -10.12
N ALA A 61 -11.54 12.23 -10.95
CA ALA A 61 -10.41 13.17 -11.01
C ALA A 61 -10.16 13.84 -9.66
N TRP A 62 -11.23 14.28 -8.98
CA TRP A 62 -11.12 14.84 -7.63
C TRP A 62 -10.53 13.85 -6.62
N ALA A 63 -10.98 12.59 -6.64
CA ALA A 63 -10.49 11.58 -5.71
C ALA A 63 -9.01 11.27 -5.94
N LEU A 64 -8.60 11.15 -7.21
CA LEU A 64 -7.20 10.93 -7.59
C LEU A 64 -6.30 12.07 -7.11
N GLU A 65 -6.68 13.32 -7.37
CA GLU A 65 -5.91 14.48 -6.91
C GLU A 65 -5.87 14.59 -5.38
N SER A 66 -6.95 14.22 -4.69
CA SER A 66 -6.99 14.22 -3.22
C SER A 66 -6.04 13.19 -2.63
N LEU A 67 -6.04 11.94 -3.15
CA LEU A 67 -5.13 10.88 -2.70
C LEU A 67 -3.68 11.22 -3.04
N LYS A 68 -3.43 11.78 -4.22
CA LYS A 68 -2.10 12.24 -4.64
C LYS A 68 -1.56 13.32 -3.72
N ALA A 69 -2.38 14.32 -3.35
CA ALA A 69 -1.99 15.38 -2.43
C ALA A 69 -1.64 14.82 -1.04
N GLN A 70 -2.45 13.91 -0.50
CA GLN A 70 -2.17 13.27 0.79
C GLN A 70 -0.91 12.41 0.75
N LEU A 71 -0.69 11.66 -0.33
CA LEU A 71 0.52 10.86 -0.52
C LEU A 71 1.76 11.73 -0.63
N ALA A 72 1.67 12.91 -1.26
CA ALA A 72 2.78 13.85 -1.35
C ALA A 72 3.22 14.37 0.03
N GLU A 73 2.28 14.59 0.95
CA GLU A 73 2.59 14.98 2.33
C GLU A 73 3.12 13.83 3.17
N ARG A 74 2.66 12.60 2.91
CA ARG A 74 2.99 11.40 3.67
C ARG A 74 3.45 10.26 2.74
N PRO A 75 4.61 10.41 2.08
CA PRO A 75 5.03 9.47 1.03
C PRO A 75 5.33 8.06 1.53
N LEU A 76 5.54 7.88 2.84
CA LEU A 76 5.82 6.60 3.48
C LEU A 76 4.57 5.90 4.07
N ASP A 77 3.37 6.52 3.97
CA ASP A 77 2.12 5.90 4.41
C ASP A 77 1.71 4.81 3.39
N THR A 78 1.96 3.55 3.74
CA THR A 78 1.67 2.38 2.90
C THR A 78 0.20 2.29 2.52
N GLY A 79 -0.69 2.74 3.41
CA GLY A 79 -2.11 2.76 3.13
C GLY A 79 -2.47 3.78 2.05
N LEU A 80 -1.88 4.98 2.09
CA LEU A 80 -2.06 5.97 1.02
C LEU A 80 -1.44 5.49 -0.29
N GLN A 81 -0.30 4.79 -0.25
CA GLN A 81 0.30 4.17 -1.43
C GLN A 81 -0.65 3.13 -2.04
N CYS A 82 -1.25 2.24 -1.24
CA CYS A 82 -2.27 1.28 -1.70
C CYS A 82 -3.48 1.98 -2.32
N ASP A 83 -4.06 2.95 -1.62
CA ASP A 83 -5.28 3.64 -2.07
C ASP A 83 -5.04 4.43 -3.37
N TYR A 84 -3.91 5.13 -3.47
CA TYR A 84 -3.53 5.85 -4.69
C TYR A 84 -3.27 4.89 -5.86
N ALA A 85 -2.53 3.80 -5.63
CA ALA A 85 -2.25 2.82 -6.66
C ALA A 85 -3.53 2.08 -7.12
N GLU A 86 -4.44 1.76 -6.21
CA GLU A 86 -5.79 1.27 -6.52
C GLU A 86 -6.54 2.24 -7.44
N ALA A 87 -6.50 3.54 -7.12
CA ALA A 87 -7.17 4.58 -7.89
C ALA A 87 -6.63 4.73 -9.31
N VAL A 88 -5.31 4.74 -9.48
CA VAL A 88 -4.69 4.92 -10.80
C VAL A 88 -4.73 3.64 -11.64
N ALA A 89 -4.78 2.46 -11.02
CA ALA A 89 -4.95 1.17 -11.70
C ALA A 89 -6.29 1.05 -12.45
N GLY A 90 -7.33 1.74 -11.98
CA GLY A 90 -8.65 1.77 -12.61
C GLY A 90 -8.77 2.72 -13.80
N GLN A 91 -7.75 3.54 -14.07
CA GLN A 91 -7.74 4.52 -15.17
C GLN A 91 -6.76 4.07 -16.25
N PRO A 92 -7.22 3.66 -17.44
CA PRO A 92 -6.35 3.12 -18.48
C PRO A 92 -5.12 3.99 -18.79
N GLU A 93 -5.30 5.31 -18.78
CA GLU A 93 -4.27 6.31 -19.05
C GLU A 93 -3.22 6.45 -17.92
N LEU A 94 -3.55 6.06 -16.68
CA LEU A 94 -2.67 6.15 -15.51
C LEU A 94 -2.26 4.78 -14.95
N ALA A 95 -2.76 3.68 -15.51
CA ALA A 95 -2.53 2.33 -15.01
C ALA A 95 -1.04 1.95 -14.91
N HIS A 96 -0.20 2.54 -15.76
CA HIS A 96 1.25 2.38 -15.72
C HIS A 96 1.90 2.88 -14.43
N LEU A 97 1.28 3.84 -13.73
CA LEU A 97 1.76 4.36 -12.45
C LEU A 97 1.49 3.40 -11.29
N ALA A 98 0.46 2.55 -11.39
CA ALA A 98 0.08 1.64 -10.31
C ALA A 98 1.04 0.46 -10.15
N VAL A 99 1.53 -0.09 -11.27
CA VAL A 99 2.36 -1.30 -11.30
C VAL A 99 3.58 -1.19 -10.38
N PRO A 100 4.47 -0.19 -10.52
CA PRO A 100 5.67 -0.12 -9.67
C PRO A 100 5.34 0.06 -8.18
N ILE A 101 4.25 0.77 -7.85
CA ILE A 101 3.85 0.97 -6.45
C ILE A 101 3.34 -0.34 -5.84
N LEU A 102 2.45 -1.04 -6.55
CA LEU A 102 1.84 -2.27 -6.04
C LEU A 102 2.85 -3.44 -5.98
N GLU A 103 3.77 -3.53 -6.95
CA GLU A 103 4.83 -4.56 -6.92
C GLU A 103 5.81 -4.33 -5.76
N ASP A 104 6.26 -3.09 -5.54
CA ASP A 104 7.13 -2.76 -4.39
C ASP A 104 6.44 -2.98 -3.03
N LEU A 105 5.13 -2.71 -2.94
CA LEU A 105 4.35 -3.01 -1.76
C LEU A 105 4.16 -4.52 -1.55
N GLU A 106 3.95 -5.29 -2.62
CA GLU A 106 3.83 -6.75 -2.54
C GLU A 106 5.16 -7.39 -2.10
N ASP A 107 6.29 -6.96 -2.67
CA ASP A 107 7.63 -7.47 -2.34
C ASP A 107 7.98 -7.28 -0.86
N ARG A 108 7.42 -6.25 -0.23
CA ARG A 108 7.60 -5.95 1.20
C ARG A 108 6.49 -6.47 2.11
N ASP A 109 5.48 -7.16 1.56
CA ASP A 109 4.26 -7.60 2.26
C ASP A 109 3.48 -6.45 2.94
N LEU A 110 3.40 -5.31 2.24
CA LEU A 110 2.77 -4.07 2.73
C LEU A 110 1.47 -3.71 2.00
N ILE A 111 0.93 -4.60 1.16
CA ILE A 111 -0.42 -4.41 0.61
C ILE A 111 -1.46 -4.65 1.70
N ILE A 112 -2.11 -3.58 2.15
CA ILE A 112 -3.03 -3.63 3.28
C ILE A 112 -4.52 -3.80 2.91
N THR A 113 -4.87 -3.84 1.62
CA THR A 113 -6.27 -3.98 1.17
C THR A 113 -6.44 -5.07 0.12
N SER A 114 -7.57 -5.78 0.17
CA SER A 114 -7.92 -6.79 -0.83
C SER A 114 -8.18 -6.17 -2.21
N GLN A 115 -8.64 -4.91 -2.25
CA GLN A 115 -8.84 -4.17 -3.48
C GLN A 115 -7.52 -3.85 -4.19
N ALA A 116 -6.46 -3.53 -3.45
CA ALA A 116 -5.12 -3.32 -4.01
C ALA A 116 -4.53 -4.63 -4.58
N TYR A 117 -4.68 -5.76 -3.88
CA TYR A 117 -4.34 -7.08 -4.45
C TYR A 117 -5.12 -7.39 -5.73
N ALA A 118 -6.43 -7.12 -5.73
CA ALA A 118 -7.26 -7.31 -6.90
C ALA A 118 -6.83 -6.41 -8.06
N ALA A 119 -6.40 -5.17 -7.78
CA ALA A 119 -5.86 -4.26 -8.78
C ALA A 119 -4.55 -4.80 -9.39
N LEU A 120 -3.59 -5.23 -8.55
CA LEU A 120 -2.34 -5.82 -9.03
C LEU A 120 -2.59 -7.07 -9.89
N ALA A 121 -3.48 -7.96 -9.45
CA ALA A 121 -3.85 -9.15 -10.23
C ALA A 121 -4.48 -8.80 -11.59
N ARG A 122 -5.30 -7.74 -11.66
CA ARG A 122 -5.86 -7.24 -12.94
C ARG A 122 -4.76 -6.70 -13.86
N LEU A 123 -3.83 -5.91 -13.32
CA LEU A 123 -2.71 -5.33 -14.08
C LEU A 123 -1.76 -6.42 -14.60
N ARG A 124 -1.55 -7.49 -13.84
CA ARG A 124 -0.74 -8.64 -14.29
C ARG A 124 -1.40 -9.42 -15.43
N ARG A 125 -2.73 -9.56 -15.40
CA ARG A 125 -3.49 -10.19 -16.49
C ARG A 125 -3.51 -9.31 -17.75
N ASN A 126 -3.62 -8.00 -17.57
CA ASN A 126 -3.70 -7.02 -18.65
C ASN A 126 -2.68 -5.90 -18.39
N PRO A 127 -1.40 -6.12 -18.75
CA PRO A 127 -0.35 -5.13 -18.53
C PRO A 127 -0.67 -3.82 -19.28
N PRO A 128 -0.45 -2.64 -18.67
CA PRO A 128 -0.62 -1.37 -19.37
C PRO A 128 0.34 -1.29 -20.56
N THR A 129 -0.16 -0.74 -21.68
CA THR A 129 0.54 -0.71 -22.98
C THR A 129 1.77 0.19 -22.98
N GLU A 130 1.80 1.19 -22.09
CA GLU A 130 2.97 2.04 -21.86
C GLU A 130 3.67 1.60 -20.57
N ARG A 131 4.83 0.95 -20.74
CA ARG A 131 5.89 0.98 -19.73
C ARG A 131 6.80 2.16 -20.08
N PRO A 132 7.29 2.95 -19.11
CA PRO A 132 8.38 3.88 -19.37
C PRO A 132 9.50 3.16 -20.12
N GLY A 133 10.05 3.75 -21.18
CA GLY A 133 10.94 3.05 -22.13
C GLY A 133 12.15 2.33 -21.51
N PHE A 134 12.55 2.69 -20.29
CA PHE A 134 13.60 2.00 -19.54
C PHE A 134 13.16 0.69 -18.85
N LEU A 135 11.85 0.41 -18.77
CA LEU A 135 11.24 -0.85 -18.30
C LEU A 135 10.58 -1.65 -19.44
N ALA A 136 10.65 -1.15 -20.67
CA ALA A 136 10.11 -1.80 -21.86
C ALA A 136 11.06 -2.89 -22.39
N ALA A 137 11.58 -3.74 -21.52
CA ALA A 137 12.10 -5.01 -21.97
C ALA A 137 10.91 -5.83 -22.49
N PRO A 138 10.95 -6.38 -23.72
CA PRO A 138 9.88 -7.24 -24.22
C PRO A 138 9.62 -8.36 -23.20
N ALA A 139 8.36 -8.72 -22.97
CA ALA A 139 7.98 -9.66 -21.92
C ALA A 139 8.79 -10.97 -21.94
N ALA A 140 9.20 -11.42 -23.13
CA ALA A 140 10.08 -12.58 -23.34
C ALA A 140 11.48 -12.44 -22.70
N GLU A 141 12.02 -11.22 -22.63
CA GLU A 141 13.34 -10.92 -22.06
C GLU A 141 13.30 -10.90 -20.53
N LEU A 142 12.22 -10.40 -19.92
CA LEU A 142 12.01 -10.50 -18.47
C LEU A 142 11.78 -11.95 -18.02
N THR A 143 11.06 -12.75 -18.80
CA THR A 143 10.90 -14.19 -18.53
C THR A 143 12.24 -14.92 -18.58
N ARG A 144 13.13 -14.57 -19.53
CA ARG A 144 14.49 -15.11 -19.60
C ARG A 144 15.34 -14.68 -18.40
N LEU A 145 15.37 -13.38 -18.09
CA LEU A 145 16.12 -12.86 -16.95
C LEU A 145 15.67 -13.47 -15.62
N ARG A 146 14.36 -13.70 -15.45
CA ARG A 146 13.82 -14.37 -14.26
C ARG A 146 14.31 -15.82 -14.17
N ALA A 147 14.28 -16.55 -15.28
CA ALA A 147 14.77 -17.93 -15.33
C ALA A 147 16.27 -18.00 -15.03
N ASP A 148 17.07 -17.05 -15.54
CA ASP A 148 18.52 -16.98 -15.28
C ASP A 148 18.80 -16.69 -13.79
N ILE A 149 18.04 -15.78 -13.17
CA ILE A 149 18.16 -15.48 -11.73
C ILE A 149 17.80 -16.72 -10.88
N ASP A 150 16.72 -17.41 -11.24
CA ASP A 150 16.30 -18.62 -10.53
C ASP A 150 17.32 -19.76 -10.71
N ASP A 151 17.96 -19.87 -11.88
CA ASP A 151 19.03 -20.84 -12.13
C ASP A 151 20.30 -20.53 -11.33
N VAL A 152 20.75 -19.27 -11.30
CA VAL A 152 21.88 -18.82 -10.46
C VAL A 152 21.60 -19.06 -8.98
N ARG A 153 20.36 -18.80 -8.53
CA ARG A 153 19.94 -19.06 -7.15
C ARG A 153 19.95 -20.55 -6.83
N SER A 154 19.54 -21.39 -7.77
CA SER A 154 19.56 -22.85 -7.63
C SER A 154 20.98 -23.40 -7.60
N HIS A 155 21.91 -22.87 -8.41
CA HIS A 155 23.32 -23.24 -8.39
C HIS A 155 24.01 -22.80 -7.09
N ARG A 156 23.75 -21.58 -6.62
CA ARG A 156 24.28 -21.08 -5.33
C ARG A 156 23.81 -21.90 -4.13
N MET A 157 22.64 -22.52 -4.20
CA MET A 157 22.13 -23.42 -3.17
C MET A 157 22.76 -24.82 -3.23
N ARG A 158 23.24 -25.27 -4.40
CA ARG A 158 23.94 -26.56 -4.56
C ARG A 158 25.41 -26.51 -4.14
N ASP A 159 26.07 -25.36 -4.30
CA ASP A 159 27.49 -25.19 -3.98
C ASP A 159 27.78 -24.80 -2.53
N ARG A 160 26.76 -24.73 -1.66
CA ARG A 160 27.01 -24.64 -0.21
C ARG A 160 27.33 -26.04 0.32
N PRO A 161 28.55 -26.30 0.83
CA PRO A 161 28.77 -27.50 1.63
C PRO A 161 27.81 -27.43 2.82
N VAL A 162 26.90 -28.39 2.89
CA VAL A 162 26.06 -28.59 4.06
C VAL A 162 26.99 -29.08 5.17
N GLU A 163 27.57 -28.15 5.94
CA GLU A 163 28.17 -28.50 7.22
C GLU A 163 27.04 -28.98 8.15
N ARG A 164 26.76 -30.28 8.08
CA ARG A 164 26.03 -31.00 9.13
C ARG A 164 26.91 -30.98 10.38
N ARG A 165 26.67 -30.02 11.26
CA ARG A 165 26.87 -30.20 12.70
C ARG A 165 25.53 -30.05 13.42
N LEU A 166 24.71 -31.09 13.29
CA LEU A 166 23.66 -31.38 14.27
C LEU A 166 24.11 -32.59 15.09
N THR A 167 25.08 -32.35 15.97
CA THR A 167 25.27 -33.17 17.17
C THR A 167 25.62 -32.24 18.31
N SER A 168 24.61 -31.85 19.08
CA SER A 168 24.69 -31.83 20.54
C SER A 168 23.27 -31.76 21.13
N PRO A 169 23.08 -32.32 22.33
CA PRO A 169 21.86 -33.01 22.71
C PRO A 169 20.79 -32.06 23.25
N SER A 170 19.55 -32.52 23.13
CA SER A 170 18.38 -32.07 23.90
C SER A 170 18.77 -31.73 25.35
N MET A 171 18.61 -30.47 25.73
CA MET A 171 18.55 -30.07 27.12
C MET A 171 17.28 -29.21 27.25
N TYR A 172 16.20 -29.83 27.72
CA TYR A 172 15.09 -29.12 28.30
C TYR A 172 15.63 -28.25 29.44
N VAL A 173 15.53 -26.92 29.30
CA VAL A 173 15.65 -26.00 30.42
C VAL A 173 14.31 -25.29 30.55
N HIS A 174 13.55 -25.72 31.55
CA HIS A 174 12.46 -24.94 32.12
C HIS A 174 13.00 -23.63 32.69
N GLY A 175 12.27 -22.54 32.49
CA GLY A 175 12.23 -21.42 33.44
C GLY A 175 13.21 -20.26 33.21
N GLU A 176 12.60 -19.09 33.08
CA GLU A 176 13.04 -17.78 33.60
C GLU A 176 14.21 -17.02 32.92
N GLY A 177 13.91 -15.75 32.63
CA GLY A 177 14.88 -14.65 32.73
C GLY A 177 15.73 -14.34 31.51
N PHE A 178 15.14 -13.75 30.45
CA PHE A 178 15.93 -13.02 29.44
C PHE A 178 15.14 -11.80 28.95
N TYR A 179 15.52 -10.61 29.44
CA TYR A 179 15.44 -9.27 28.79
C TYR A 179 15.52 -8.10 29.81
N GLU A 180 16.15 -8.26 30.98
CA GLU A 180 16.32 -7.14 31.94
C GLU A 180 17.66 -6.39 31.80
N ASP A 181 18.65 -6.92 31.08
CA ASP A 181 20.01 -6.33 31.02
C ASP A 181 20.16 -5.09 30.13
N TRP A 182 19.11 -4.69 29.43
CA TRP A 182 19.11 -3.52 28.55
C TRP A 182 18.24 -2.37 29.04
N TRP A 183 17.69 -2.46 30.25
CA TRP A 183 16.84 -1.42 30.82
C TRP A 183 17.67 -0.34 31.51
N PRO A 184 17.40 0.95 31.23
CA PRO A 184 18.05 2.04 31.95
C PRO A 184 17.66 1.98 33.44
N GLU A 185 18.64 2.23 34.30
CA GLU A 185 18.45 2.24 35.74
C GLU A 185 18.04 3.65 36.20
N VAL A 186 16.85 3.75 36.79
CA VAL A 186 16.30 5.00 37.32
C VAL A 186 16.00 4.78 38.80
N HIS A 187 16.62 5.57 39.67
CA HIS A 187 16.48 5.45 41.14
C HIS A 187 16.76 4.03 41.70
N GLY A 188 17.76 3.33 41.15
CA GLY A 188 18.16 2.00 41.61
C GLY A 188 17.16 0.89 41.25
N ARG A 189 16.31 1.12 40.25
CA ARG A 189 15.43 0.11 39.66
C ARG A 189 15.55 0.15 38.14
N ARG A 190 15.58 -1.03 37.52
CA ARG A 190 15.52 -1.16 36.05
C ARG A 190 14.06 -1.04 35.61
N VAL A 191 13.79 -0.14 34.66
CA VAL A 191 12.42 0.15 34.18
C VAL A 191 12.35 -0.06 32.67
N PRO A 192 11.30 -0.72 32.13
CA PRO A 192 11.15 -0.87 30.70
C PRO A 192 11.00 0.49 29.99
N PRO A 193 11.52 0.67 28.77
CA PRO A 193 11.35 1.90 28.02
C PRO A 193 9.86 2.17 27.71
N GLY A 194 9.37 3.37 28.04
CA GLY A 194 8.03 3.83 27.64
C GLY A 194 6.96 3.84 28.74
N TYR A 195 7.33 3.58 29.99
CA TYR A 195 6.48 3.86 31.16
C TYR A 195 7.11 5.02 31.94
N GLU A 196 6.54 6.23 31.77
CA GLU A 196 6.75 7.37 32.69
C GLU A 196 5.85 7.24 33.92
#